data_AF-A0A848CMU3-F1
#
_entry.id   AF-A0A848CMU3-F1
#
_cell.length_a   1.000
_cell.length_b   1.000
_cell.length_c   1.000
_cell.angle_alpha   90.00
_cell.angle_beta   90.00
_cell.angle_gamma   90.00
#
_symmetry.space_group_name_H-M   'P 1'
#
loop_
_entity.id
_entity.type
_entity.pdbx_description
1 polymer ?
#
loop_
_entity_poly.entity_id
_entity_poly.type
_entity_poly.pdbx_seq_one_letter_code
_entity_poly.pdbx_strand_id
1 'polypeptide(L)'
;MRMEDMNYQKRLLEERTNVSTAGFVLVDYTHNIHFVNEAAQYMCQKFKRGASSVEEFLNHYVYSHPNWKAGISIKINFPESEHWTLQVVPEIKGTLTDHPNQYGIYLFSEEEMEQETAEQRLSRRELEICELVIKGYTNEQIARELWISINTVKKHLRNIYEKLNVANRTSLAYKLTAIFDYIHLIR
;
A
#
# COMPACT_ATOMS: atom_id res chain seq x y z
N MET A 1 -14.97 -19.78 6.14
CA MET A 1 -14.94 -18.33 6.42
C MET A 1 -16.35 -17.80 6.28
N ARG A 2 -16.93 -17.15 7.31
CA ARG A 2 -18.32 -16.68 7.25
C ARG A 2 -18.42 -15.49 6.30
N MET A 3 -19.54 -15.36 5.61
CA MET A 3 -19.79 -14.29 4.62
C MET A 3 -19.63 -12.88 5.23
N GLU A 4 -19.83 -12.75 6.54
CA GLU A 4 -19.63 -11.53 7.33
C GLU A 4 -18.15 -11.14 7.45
N ASP A 5 -17.24 -12.10 7.60
CA ASP A 5 -15.79 -11.85 7.73
C ASP A 5 -15.21 -11.32 6.41
N MET A 6 -15.67 -11.87 5.29
CA MET A 6 -15.22 -11.48 3.94
C MET A 6 -15.66 -10.05 3.58
N ASN A 7 -16.87 -9.65 3.96
CA ASN A 7 -17.38 -8.30 3.75
C ASN A 7 -16.70 -7.25 4.63
N TYR A 8 -16.26 -7.64 5.84
CA TYR A 8 -15.48 -6.78 6.72
C TYR A 8 -14.07 -6.55 6.16
N GLN A 9 -13.42 -7.62 5.71
CA GLN A 9 -12.10 -7.56 5.08
C GLN A 9 -12.12 -6.68 3.82
N LYS A 10 -13.14 -6.86 2.96
CA LYS A 10 -13.32 -6.04 1.77
C LYS A 10 -13.43 -4.54 2.11
N ARG A 11 -14.21 -4.17 3.12
CA ARG A 11 -14.34 -2.76 3.55
C ARG A 11 -13.02 -2.18 4.07
N LEU A 12 -12.27 -2.92 4.87
CA LEU A 12 -10.95 -2.49 5.34
C LEU A 12 -9.99 -2.26 4.18
N LEU A 13 -10.00 -3.14 3.18
CA LEU A 13 -9.19 -3.02 1.97
C LEU A 13 -9.59 -1.80 1.14
N GLU A 14 -10.89 -1.58 0.94
CA GLU A 14 -11.44 -0.41 0.26
C GLU A 14 -10.99 0.86 0.94
N GLU A 15 -11.25 1.01 2.24
CA GLU A 15 -10.82 2.19 2.98
C GLU A 15 -9.30 2.40 2.81
N ARG A 16 -8.47 1.33 2.76
CA ARG A 16 -6.99 1.42 2.86
C ARG A 16 -6.35 1.82 1.55
N THR A 17 -6.97 1.40 0.47
CA THR A 17 -6.40 1.49 -0.87
C THR A 17 -7.09 2.53 -1.74
N ASN A 18 -8.27 3.06 -1.36
CA ASN A 18 -8.95 4.11 -2.13
C ASN A 18 -8.26 5.48 -2.08
N VAL A 19 -7.37 5.68 -1.10
CA VAL A 19 -6.62 6.93 -0.93
C VAL A 19 -5.24 6.90 -1.61
N SER A 20 -4.84 5.76 -2.17
CA SER A 20 -3.58 5.62 -2.90
C SER A 20 -3.85 5.69 -4.40
N THR A 21 -2.91 6.29 -5.13
CA THR A 21 -2.91 6.23 -6.60
C THR A 21 -2.45 4.86 -7.09
N ALA A 22 -1.84 4.03 -6.22
CA ALA A 22 -1.43 2.68 -6.54
C ALA A 22 -2.63 1.73 -6.69
N GLY A 23 -2.59 0.90 -7.72
CA GLY A 23 -3.50 -0.21 -7.88
C GLY A 23 -3.15 -1.36 -6.93
N PHE A 24 -4.18 -1.97 -6.34
CA PHE A 24 -4.06 -3.16 -5.51
C PHE A 24 -5.06 -4.24 -5.94
N VAL A 25 -4.57 -5.47 -6.08
CA VAL A 25 -5.37 -6.65 -6.37
C VAL A 25 -5.01 -7.76 -5.38
N LEU A 26 -6.00 -8.32 -4.71
CA LEU A 26 -5.83 -9.47 -3.81
C LEU A 26 -6.28 -10.73 -4.53
N VAL A 27 -5.40 -11.72 -4.61
CA VAL A 27 -5.67 -13.00 -5.27
C VAL A 27 -5.31 -14.18 -4.38
N ASP A 28 -5.93 -15.33 -4.61
CA ASP A 28 -5.49 -16.58 -3.98
C ASP A 28 -4.58 -17.41 -4.88
N TYR A 29 -4.02 -18.48 -4.32
CA TYR A 29 -3.16 -19.44 -5.04
C TYR A 29 -3.83 -20.14 -6.23
N THR A 30 -5.16 -20.09 -6.34
CA THR A 30 -5.95 -20.64 -7.45
C THR A 30 -6.32 -19.61 -8.51
N HIS A 31 -5.74 -18.40 -8.44
CA HIS A 31 -6.00 -17.26 -9.32
C HIS A 31 -7.34 -16.55 -9.12
N ASN A 32 -8.11 -16.88 -8.06
CA ASN A 32 -9.35 -16.15 -7.81
C ASN A 32 -9.02 -14.77 -7.25
N ILE A 33 -9.70 -13.76 -7.78
CA ILE A 33 -9.59 -12.37 -7.33
C ILE A 33 -10.58 -12.17 -6.18
N HIS A 34 -10.06 -11.84 -5.00
CA HIS A 34 -10.85 -11.54 -3.80
C HIS A 34 -11.15 -10.05 -3.68
N PHE A 35 -10.26 -9.20 -4.19
CA PHE A 35 -10.43 -7.75 -4.14
C PHE A 35 -9.65 -7.03 -5.24
N VAL A 36 -10.20 -5.90 -5.72
CA VAL A 36 -9.56 -4.97 -6.65
C VAL A 36 -9.98 -3.56 -6.23
N ASN A 37 -9.02 -2.64 -6.07
CA ASN A 37 -9.35 -1.23 -5.86
C ASN A 37 -9.59 -0.48 -7.19
N GLU A 38 -10.20 0.70 -7.12
CA GLU A 38 -10.53 1.49 -8.33
C GLU A 38 -9.28 1.81 -9.17
N ALA A 39 -8.15 2.11 -8.52
CA ALA A 39 -6.88 2.38 -9.19
C ALA A 39 -6.38 1.17 -10.00
N ALA A 40 -6.40 -0.05 -9.44
CA ALA A 40 -6.01 -1.26 -10.15
C ALA A 40 -6.93 -1.53 -11.34
N GLN A 41 -8.24 -1.34 -11.15
CA GLN A 41 -9.20 -1.54 -12.23
C GLN A 41 -8.95 -0.57 -13.39
N TYR A 42 -8.71 0.71 -13.09
CA TYR A 42 -8.33 1.71 -14.08
C TYR A 42 -6.99 1.37 -14.76
N MET A 43 -5.98 1.01 -13.98
CA MET A 43 -4.64 0.66 -14.45
C MET A 43 -4.65 -0.54 -15.40
N CYS A 44 -5.29 -1.65 -15.00
CA CYS A 44 -5.41 -2.84 -15.84
C CYS A 44 -6.15 -2.55 -17.16
N GLN A 45 -7.16 -1.67 -17.16
CA GLN A 45 -7.87 -1.27 -18.38
C GLN A 45 -7.07 -0.36 -19.31
N LYS A 46 -6.14 0.43 -18.76
CA LYS A 46 -5.30 1.36 -19.53
C LYS A 46 -4.17 0.65 -20.27
N PHE A 47 -3.77 -0.54 -19.80
CA PHE A 47 -2.71 -1.39 -20.37
C PHE A 47 -3.00 -1.98 -21.78
N LYS A 48 -4.02 -1.48 -22.48
CA LYS A 48 -4.66 -2.13 -23.64
C LYS A 48 -3.70 -2.49 -24.80
N ARG A 49 -3.37 -3.78 -24.85
CA ARG A 49 -3.48 -4.64 -26.05
C ARG A 49 -4.21 -5.94 -25.71
N GLY A 50 -5.53 -5.86 -25.50
CA GLY A 50 -6.41 -7.05 -25.48
C GLY A 50 -7.04 -7.41 -24.15
N ALA A 51 -6.45 -7.06 -23.01
CA ALA A 51 -7.05 -7.33 -21.70
C ALA A 51 -8.37 -6.54 -21.50
N SER A 52 -9.48 -7.26 -21.47
CA SER A 52 -10.84 -6.70 -21.25
C SER A 52 -11.22 -6.71 -19.77
N SER A 53 -10.42 -7.36 -18.93
CA SER A 53 -10.63 -7.51 -17.49
C SER A 53 -9.31 -7.54 -16.72
N VAL A 54 -9.38 -7.30 -15.40
CA VAL A 54 -8.24 -7.46 -14.47
C VAL A 54 -7.71 -8.90 -14.51
N GLU A 55 -8.59 -9.88 -14.65
CA GLU A 55 -8.21 -11.30 -14.74
C GLU A 55 -7.36 -11.59 -15.98
N GLU A 56 -7.71 -11.04 -17.13
CA GLU A 56 -6.93 -11.23 -18.36
C GLU A 56 -5.55 -10.57 -18.25
N PHE A 57 -5.48 -9.39 -17.63
CA PHE A 57 -4.21 -8.73 -17.30
C PHE A 57 -3.35 -9.63 -16.39
N LEU A 58 -3.90 -10.14 -15.29
CA LEU A 58 -3.16 -11.00 -14.36
C LEU A 58 -2.68 -12.29 -15.02
N ASN A 59 -3.51 -12.93 -15.83
CA ASN A 59 -3.14 -14.12 -16.59
C ASN A 59 -1.95 -13.85 -17.53
N HIS A 60 -1.98 -12.73 -18.24
CA HIS A 60 -0.96 -12.41 -19.23
C HIS A 60 0.37 -12.00 -18.58
N TYR A 61 0.32 -11.19 -17.51
CA TYR A 61 1.51 -10.52 -16.98
C TYR A 61 2.02 -11.06 -15.64
N VAL A 62 1.15 -11.64 -14.82
CA VAL A 62 1.52 -12.14 -13.48
C VAL A 62 1.61 -13.65 -13.47
N TYR A 63 0.53 -14.35 -13.83
CA TYR A 63 0.44 -15.79 -13.68
C TYR A 63 1.28 -16.57 -14.70
N SER A 64 1.62 -15.93 -15.82
CA SER A 64 2.59 -16.45 -16.80
C SER A 64 4.02 -16.45 -16.26
N HIS A 65 4.32 -15.68 -15.21
CA HIS A 65 5.66 -15.56 -14.66
C HIS A 65 5.97 -16.77 -13.75
N PRO A 66 7.02 -17.58 -14.03
CA PRO A 66 7.22 -18.88 -13.37
C PRO A 66 7.40 -18.81 -11.85
N ASN A 67 7.81 -17.65 -11.34
CA ASN A 67 8.08 -17.42 -9.93
C ASN A 67 7.01 -16.59 -9.22
N TRP A 68 5.85 -16.29 -9.83
CA TRP A 68 4.86 -15.39 -9.21
C TRP A 68 4.33 -15.89 -7.85
N LYS A 69 4.41 -17.20 -7.58
CA LYS A 69 4.09 -17.83 -6.29
C LYS A 69 5.29 -18.04 -5.36
N ALA A 70 6.50 -17.64 -5.75
CA ALA A 70 7.75 -18.01 -5.06
C ALA A 70 7.89 -17.42 -3.65
N GLY A 71 6.93 -16.61 -3.20
CA GLY A 71 6.98 -16.00 -1.87
C GLY A 71 8.05 -14.90 -1.78
N ILE A 72 8.39 -14.29 -2.90
CA ILE A 72 9.37 -13.20 -3.00
C ILE A 72 8.72 -12.06 -3.79
N SER A 73 9.04 -10.82 -3.43
CA SER A 73 8.70 -9.64 -4.19
C SER A 73 9.21 -9.75 -5.63
N ILE A 74 8.32 -9.68 -6.63
CA ILE A 74 8.72 -9.71 -8.05
C ILE A 74 8.38 -8.37 -8.69
N LYS A 75 9.41 -7.66 -9.14
CA LYS A 75 9.29 -6.46 -9.96
C LYS A 75 9.16 -6.87 -11.43
N ILE A 76 7.98 -6.65 -12.02
CA ILE A 76 7.77 -6.85 -13.47
C ILE A 76 7.77 -5.48 -14.14
N ASN A 77 8.76 -5.24 -15.00
CA ASN A 77 8.79 -4.08 -15.87
C ASN A 77 8.16 -4.46 -17.19
N PHE A 78 7.27 -3.61 -17.70
CA PHE A 78 6.59 -3.88 -18.95
C PHE A 78 7.32 -3.19 -20.10
N PRO A 79 7.93 -3.95 -21.04
CA PRO A 79 8.72 -3.36 -22.12
C PRO A 79 7.90 -2.48 -23.09
N GLU A 80 6.57 -2.61 -23.09
CA GLU A 80 5.65 -1.82 -23.93
C GLU A 80 5.09 -0.57 -23.25
N SER A 81 5.38 -0.34 -21.96
CA SER A 81 4.98 0.87 -21.24
C SER A 81 6.17 1.36 -20.40
N GLU A 82 6.73 2.51 -20.76
CA GLU A 82 8.00 3.02 -20.20
C GLU A 82 8.02 3.28 -18.68
N HIS A 83 6.90 3.14 -17.96
CA HIS A 83 6.78 3.68 -16.61
C HIS A 83 6.01 2.81 -15.62
N TRP A 84 5.73 1.52 -15.88
CA TRP A 84 4.84 0.74 -15.00
C TRP A 84 5.58 -0.41 -14.36
N THR A 85 5.36 -0.56 -13.06
CA THR A 85 5.92 -1.64 -12.25
C THR A 85 4.78 -2.40 -11.59
N LEU A 86 4.88 -3.73 -11.61
CA LEU A 86 4.06 -4.60 -10.77
C LEU A 86 4.92 -5.27 -9.71
N GLN A 87 4.40 -5.33 -8.48
CA GLN A 87 5.00 -6.03 -7.36
C GLN A 87 4.03 -7.06 -6.79
N VAL A 88 4.39 -8.34 -6.88
CA VAL A 88 3.64 -9.44 -6.23
C VAL A 88 4.26 -9.70 -4.87
N VAL A 89 3.44 -9.79 -3.82
CA VAL A 89 3.92 -10.03 -2.46
C VAL A 89 3.13 -11.17 -1.83
N PRO A 90 3.80 -12.20 -1.29
CA PRO A 90 3.12 -13.14 -0.40
C PRO A 90 2.62 -12.38 0.82
N GLU A 91 1.38 -12.66 1.21
CA GLU A 91 0.77 -12.04 2.37
C GLU A 91 1.67 -12.09 3.62
N ILE A 92 1.84 -10.94 4.27
CA ILE A 92 2.54 -10.81 5.53
C ILE A 92 1.49 -10.92 6.63
N LYS A 93 1.66 -11.88 7.54
CA LYS A 93 0.80 -12.03 8.73
C LYS A 93 0.54 -10.67 9.40
N GLY A 94 -0.73 -10.28 9.50
CA GLY A 94 -1.17 -9.12 10.28
C GLY A 94 -1.33 -7.81 9.52
N THR A 95 -1.14 -7.77 8.19
CA THR A 95 -1.41 -6.56 7.41
C THR A 95 -2.85 -6.52 6.90
N LEU A 96 -3.33 -7.45 6.05
CA LEU A 96 -4.57 -7.24 5.28
C LEU A 96 -5.58 -8.42 5.27
N THR A 97 -5.10 -9.66 5.40
CA THR A 97 -5.93 -10.87 5.54
C THR A 97 -5.24 -11.83 6.54
N ASP A 98 -5.91 -12.88 7.01
CA ASP A 98 -5.35 -13.89 7.93
C ASP A 98 -5.41 -15.30 7.31
N HIS A 99 -5.33 -15.39 5.97
CA HIS A 99 -5.60 -16.63 5.24
C HIS A 99 -4.35 -17.16 4.54
N PRO A 100 -3.80 -18.33 4.92
CA PRO A 100 -2.69 -18.91 4.18
C PRO A 100 -3.07 -19.07 2.69
N ASN A 101 -2.15 -18.68 1.80
CA ASN A 101 -2.25 -18.76 0.34
C ASN A 101 -2.94 -17.60 -0.41
N GLN A 102 -2.92 -16.38 0.14
CA GLN A 102 -3.26 -15.17 -0.63
C GLN A 102 -2.02 -14.34 -0.98
N TYR A 103 -2.13 -13.56 -2.05
CA TYR A 103 -1.09 -12.73 -2.61
C TYR A 103 -1.64 -11.33 -2.91
N GLY A 104 -0.92 -10.31 -2.45
CA GLY A 104 -1.18 -8.92 -2.80
C GLY A 104 -0.39 -8.53 -4.05
N ILE A 105 -1.07 -7.97 -5.03
CA ILE A 105 -0.47 -7.48 -6.27
C ILE A 105 -0.62 -5.98 -6.28
N TYR A 106 0.50 -5.28 -6.23
CA TYR A 106 0.56 -3.83 -6.31
C TYR A 106 0.96 -3.40 -7.72
N LEU A 107 0.24 -2.42 -8.25
CA LEU A 107 0.42 -1.80 -9.55
C LEU A 107 0.74 -0.32 -9.32
N PHE A 108 1.83 0.17 -9.87
CA PHE A 108 2.20 1.58 -9.73
C PHE A 108 2.99 2.03 -10.96
N SER A 109 2.82 3.30 -11.34
CA SER A 109 3.72 3.92 -12.31
C SER A 109 4.98 4.48 -11.61
N GLU A 110 6.12 4.54 -12.30
CA GLU A 110 7.36 5.13 -11.80
C GLU A 110 7.16 6.62 -11.47
N GLU A 111 6.33 7.33 -12.24
CA GLU A 111 5.95 8.72 -11.96
C GLU A 111 5.11 8.85 -10.68
N GLU A 112 4.16 7.94 -10.43
CA GLU A 112 3.38 7.90 -9.18
C GLU A 112 4.24 7.44 -8.00
N MET A 113 5.19 6.54 -8.22
CA MET A 113 6.14 6.09 -7.19
C MET A 113 7.06 7.25 -6.79
N GLU A 114 7.51 8.07 -7.75
CA GLU A 114 8.28 9.30 -7.50
C GLU A 114 7.43 10.42 -6.90
N GLN A 115 6.16 10.59 -7.30
CA GLN A 115 5.27 11.62 -6.73
C GLN A 115 4.80 11.25 -5.32
N GLU A 116 4.41 10.00 -5.06
CA GLU A 116 4.14 9.53 -3.71
C GLU A 116 5.42 9.63 -2.86
N THR A 117 6.60 9.25 -3.35
CA THR A 117 7.86 9.45 -2.58
C THR A 117 8.29 10.92 -2.45
N ALA A 118 7.94 11.80 -3.40
CA ALA A 118 8.23 13.24 -3.35
C ALA A 118 7.30 13.99 -2.40
N GLU A 119 6.00 13.66 -2.39
CA GLU A 119 5.03 14.10 -1.37
C GLU A 119 5.39 13.51 0.02
N GLN A 120 6.06 12.36 0.05
CA GLN A 120 6.56 11.68 1.26
C GLN A 120 7.94 12.14 1.74
N ARG A 121 8.52 13.26 1.29
CA ARG A 121 9.75 13.79 1.91
C ARG A 121 9.48 14.44 3.28
N LEU A 122 9.00 13.61 4.20
CA LEU A 122 9.14 13.83 5.62
C LEU A 122 10.63 13.92 5.96
N SER A 123 10.99 14.91 6.76
CA SER A 123 12.31 14.97 7.35
C SER A 123 12.54 13.74 8.23
N ARG A 124 13.80 13.40 8.50
CA ARG A 124 14.16 12.31 9.42
C ARG A 124 13.42 12.39 10.76
N ARG A 125 13.24 13.61 11.27
CA ARG A 125 12.55 13.84 12.53
C ARG A 125 11.04 13.61 12.43
N GLU A 126 10.45 13.96 11.30
CA GLU A 126 9.03 13.70 11.04
C GLU A 126 8.78 12.19 10.85
N LEU A 127 9.72 11.45 10.25
CA LEU A 127 9.67 9.99 10.16
C LEU A 127 9.70 9.32 11.55
N GLU A 128 10.62 9.72 12.42
CA GLU A 128 10.69 9.21 13.81
C GLU A 128 9.37 9.44 14.57
N ILE A 129 8.72 10.58 14.36
CA ILE A 129 7.41 10.88 14.94
C ILE A 129 6.33 9.99 14.34
N CYS A 130 6.31 9.80 13.02
CA CYS A 130 5.37 8.92 12.33
C CYS A 130 5.44 7.47 12.84
N GLU A 131 6.64 6.91 13.04
CA GLU A 131 6.81 5.56 13.59
C GLU A 131 6.18 5.42 14.98
N LEU A 132 6.38 6.39 15.86
CA LEU A 132 5.79 6.39 17.20
C LEU A 132 4.27 6.59 17.14
N VAL A 133 3.78 7.35 16.16
CA VAL A 133 2.33 7.54 15.94
C VAL A 133 1.66 6.21 15.60
N ILE A 134 2.23 5.43 14.67
CA ILE A 134 1.73 4.10 14.27
C ILE A 134 1.75 3.13 15.45
N LYS A 135 2.77 3.22 16.31
CA LYS A 135 2.86 2.45 17.56
C LYS A 135 1.85 2.88 18.64
N GLY A 136 1.01 3.90 18.36
CA GLY A 136 -0.03 4.36 19.28
C GLY A 136 0.43 5.35 20.35
N TYR A 137 1.64 5.92 20.26
CA TYR A 137 2.19 6.78 21.31
C TYR A 137 1.50 8.15 21.37
N THR A 138 1.11 8.61 22.56
CA THR A 138 0.58 9.97 22.75
C THR A 138 1.67 11.03 22.51
N ASN A 139 1.27 12.29 22.34
CA ASN A 139 2.24 13.37 22.12
C ASN A 139 3.21 13.53 23.30
N GLU A 140 2.76 13.25 24.53
CA GLU A 140 3.58 13.24 25.75
C GLU A 140 4.59 12.09 25.74
N GLN A 141 4.19 10.92 25.25
CA GLN A 141 5.10 9.77 25.10
C GLN A 141 6.13 10.04 24.01
N ILE A 142 5.72 10.57 22.86
CA ILE A 142 6.61 10.95 21.76
C ILE A 142 7.61 12.02 22.23
N ALA A 143 7.14 13.04 22.96
CA ALA A 143 7.99 14.09 23.50
C ALA A 143 9.10 13.53 24.41
N ARG A 144 8.74 12.58 25.28
CA ARG A 144 9.70 11.89 26.16
C ARG A 144 10.68 11.02 25.39
N GLU A 145 10.19 10.18 24.48
CA GLU A 145 11.00 9.26 23.69
C GLU A 145 12.05 10.00 22.86
N LEU A 146 11.62 11.13 22.27
CA LEU A 146 12.43 11.92 21.36
C LEU A 146 13.16 13.09 22.06
N TRP A 147 13.04 13.25 23.37
CA TRP A 147 13.69 14.31 24.15
C TRP A 147 13.39 15.73 23.62
N ILE A 148 12.12 16.01 23.29
CA ILE A 148 11.64 17.31 22.79
C ILE A 148 10.38 17.76 23.53
N SER A 149 9.99 19.02 23.37
CA SER A 149 8.75 19.52 23.97
C SER A 149 7.49 18.97 23.27
N ILE A 150 6.39 18.84 24.01
CA ILE A 150 5.06 18.49 23.46
C ILE A 150 4.66 19.48 22.35
N ASN A 151 4.99 20.76 22.50
CA ASN A 151 4.71 21.79 21.49
C ASN A 151 5.51 21.56 20.20
N THR A 152 6.75 21.08 20.32
CA THR A 152 7.57 20.68 19.18
C THR A 152 6.96 19.49 18.47
N VAL A 153 6.47 18.47 19.20
CA VAL A 153 5.73 17.33 18.61
C VAL A 153 4.49 17.81 17.86
N LYS A 154 3.67 18.67 18.46
CA LYS A 154 2.48 19.25 17.80
C LYS A 154 2.83 20.02 16.52
N LYS A 155 3.95 20.74 16.51
CA LYS A 155 4.44 21.46 15.33
C LYS A 155 4.83 20.49 14.21
N HIS A 156 5.60 19.45 14.52
CA HIS A 156 5.95 18.42 13.54
C HIS A 156 4.72 17.69 13.01
N LEU A 157 3.77 17.31 13.87
CA LEU A 157 2.53 16.65 13.44
C LEU A 157 1.72 17.51 12.47
N ARG A 158 1.65 18.82 12.70
CA ARG A 158 0.99 19.74 11.77
C ARG A 158 1.66 19.74 10.40
N ASN A 159 2.99 19.86 10.37
CA ASN A 159 3.74 19.82 9.12
C ASN A 159 3.56 18.47 8.41
N ILE A 160 3.53 17.37 9.16
CA ILE A 160 3.26 16.03 8.64
C ILE A 160 1.85 15.97 8.02
N TYR A 161 0.84 16.50 8.72
CA TYR A 161 -0.54 16.55 8.22
C TYR A 161 -0.65 17.32 6.91
N GLU A 162 0.01 18.48 6.82
CA GLU A 162 0.06 19.29 5.61
C GLU A 162 0.78 18.57 4.47
N LYS A 163 1.96 18.01 4.73
CA LYS A 163 2.76 17.28 3.72
C LYS A 163 2.06 16.03 3.20
N LEU A 164 1.38 15.29 4.07
CA LEU A 164 0.71 14.04 3.71
C LEU A 164 -0.76 14.25 3.32
N ASN A 165 -1.24 15.49 3.33
CA ASN A 165 -2.63 15.88 3.05
C ASN A 165 -3.65 15.04 3.86
N VAL A 166 -3.46 14.98 5.18
CA VAL A 166 -4.35 14.26 6.11
C VAL A 166 -4.90 15.19 7.17
N ALA A 167 -6.18 14.99 7.54
CA ALA A 167 -6.88 15.92 8.42
C ALA A 167 -6.61 15.68 9.92
N ASN A 168 -6.27 14.45 10.32
CA ASN A 168 -6.15 14.08 11.72
C ASN A 168 -5.21 12.88 11.94
N ARG A 169 -4.93 12.62 13.22
CA ARG A 169 -4.03 11.54 13.66
C ARG A 169 -4.47 10.16 13.21
N THR A 170 -5.77 9.89 13.18
CA THR A 170 -6.30 8.58 12.74
C THR A 170 -6.05 8.40 11.26
N SER A 171 -6.40 9.39 10.43
CA SER A 171 -6.09 9.40 8.99
C SER A 171 -4.59 9.34 8.72
N LEU A 172 -3.76 9.97 9.56
CA LEU A 172 -2.31 9.85 9.50
C LEU A 172 -1.86 8.42 9.76
N ALA A 173 -2.21 7.84 10.91
CA ALA A 173 -1.81 6.48 11.29
C ALA A 173 -2.22 5.46 10.22
N TYR A 174 -3.41 5.67 9.66
CA TYR A 174 -3.95 4.87 8.59
C TYR A 174 -3.14 4.93 7.29
N LYS A 175 -2.91 6.15 6.78
CA LYS A 175 -2.11 6.39 5.56
C LYS A 175 -0.67 5.91 5.75
N LEU A 176 -0.09 6.14 6.94
CA LEU A 176 1.23 5.64 7.27
C LEU A 176 1.28 4.12 7.34
N THR A 177 0.25 3.43 7.80
CA THR A 177 0.24 1.96 7.80
C THR A 177 0.35 1.44 6.36
N ALA A 178 -0.43 2.00 5.43
CA ALA A 178 -0.33 1.66 4.02
C ALA A 178 1.07 1.96 3.42
N ILE A 179 1.68 3.10 3.79
CA ILE A 179 3.01 3.51 3.29
C ILE A 179 4.14 2.69 3.91
N PHE A 180 4.12 2.41 5.22
CA PHE A 180 5.16 1.63 5.88
C PHE A 180 5.06 0.16 5.50
N ASP A 181 3.86 -0.37 5.29
CA ASP A 181 3.66 -1.70 4.67
C ASP A 181 4.32 -1.74 3.28
N TYR A 182 4.25 -0.64 2.51
CA TYR A 182 4.88 -0.48 1.19
C TYR A 182 6.42 -0.31 1.24
N ILE A 183 6.96 0.49 2.18
CA ILE A 183 8.42 0.70 2.31
C ILE A 183 9.13 -0.56 2.85
N HIS A 184 8.50 -1.29 3.78
CA HIS A 184 9.01 -2.59 4.25
C HIS A 184 8.87 -3.71 3.21
N LEU A 185 8.06 -3.51 2.18
CA LEU A 185 7.89 -4.41 1.03
C LEU A 185 9.08 -4.36 0.04
N ILE A 186 9.81 -3.24 -0.01
CA ILE A 186 10.81 -2.91 -1.04
C ILE A 186 12.26 -3.07 -0.51
N ARG A 187 12.45 -3.33 0.79
CA ARG A 187 13.74 -3.65 1.41
C ARG A 187 13.86 -5.11 1.77
#